data_AF-A0A2H0ETS0-F1
#
_entry.id   AF-A0A2H0ETS0-F1
#
_cell.length_a   1.000
_cell.length_b   1.000
_cell.length_c   1.000
_cell.angle_alpha   90.00
_cell.angle_beta   90.00
_cell.angle_gamma   90.00
#
_symmetry.space_group_name_H-M   'P 1'
#
loop_
_entity.id
_entity.type
_entity.pdbx_description
1 polymer ?
#
loop_
_entity_poly.entity_id
_entity_poly.type
_entity_poly.pdbx_seq_one_letter_code
_entity_poly.pdbx_strand_id
1 'polypeptide(L)'
;MSLQLSALSLFLRLVNKPGLARASDLSALRARLERIAPLVFRAPPGAVFAEEAGPPHLLWARVGETAPGRAILYLHGGGFVMGSPRTHRHLAAALAGAAG
;
A
#
# COMPACT_ATOMS: atom_id res chain seq x y z
N MET A 1 15.23 -14.97 -13.74
CA MET A 1 13.87 -14.54 -13.33
C MET A 1 13.42 -15.42 -12.18
N SER A 2 12.87 -14.84 -11.10
CA SER A 2 12.37 -15.64 -9.97
C SER A 2 11.08 -16.37 -10.35
N LEU A 3 11.03 -17.69 -10.17
CA LEU A 3 9.83 -18.50 -10.39
C LEU A 3 8.64 -17.99 -9.57
N GLN A 4 8.91 -17.45 -8.37
CA GLN A 4 7.89 -16.85 -7.51
C GLN A 4 7.25 -15.62 -8.17
N LEU A 5 8.05 -14.75 -8.79
CA LEU A 5 7.55 -13.56 -9.49
C LEU A 5 6.77 -13.94 -10.76
N SER A 6 7.21 -14.95 -11.49
CA SER A 6 6.49 -15.46 -12.66
C SER A 6 5.14 -16.05 -12.27
N ALA A 7 5.09 -16.88 -11.22
CA ALA A 7 3.85 -17.46 -10.69
C ALA A 7 2.89 -16.38 -10.18
N LEU A 8 3.39 -15.41 -9.40
CA LEU A 8 2.60 -14.27 -8.93
C LEU A 8 2.06 -13.46 -10.10
N SER A 9 2.89 -13.16 -11.10
CA SER A 9 2.47 -12.42 -12.28
C SER A 9 1.37 -13.13 -13.05
N LEU A 10 1.48 -14.46 -13.22
CA LEU A 10 0.46 -15.27 -13.86
C LEU A 10 -0.86 -15.25 -13.06
N PHE A 11 -0.79 -15.45 -11.75
CA PHE A 11 -1.94 -15.37 -10.86
C PHE A 11 -2.63 -14.00 -10.93
N LEU A 12 -1.86 -12.91 -10.89
CA LEU A 12 -2.41 -11.56 -11.00
C LEU A 12 -3.12 -11.34 -12.34
N ARG A 13 -2.56 -11.84 -13.44
CA ARG A 13 -3.15 -11.71 -14.78
C ARG A 13 -4.42 -12.53 -14.95
N LEU A 14 -4.43 -13.78 -14.48
CA LEU A 14 -5.52 -14.72 -14.74
C LEU A 14 -6.64 -14.65 -13.70
N VAL A 15 -6.32 -14.31 -12.46
CA VAL A 15 -7.30 -14.34 -11.35
C VAL A 15 -7.64 -12.93 -10.88
N ASN A 16 -6.62 -12.13 -10.53
CA ASN A 16 -6.87 -10.84 -9.90
C ASN A 16 -7.48 -9.82 -10.88
N LYS A 17 -6.85 -9.59 -12.04
CA LYS A 17 -7.32 -8.59 -13.02
C LYS A 17 -8.75 -8.84 -13.51
N PRO A 18 -9.16 -10.05 -13.95
CA PRO A 18 -10.53 -10.27 -14.39
C PRO A 18 -11.53 -10.18 -13.25
N GLY A 19 -11.14 -10.57 -12.03
CA GLY A 19 -11.97 -10.41 -10.84
C GLY A 19 -12.26 -8.95 -10.52
N LEU A 20 -11.25 -8.07 -10.63
CA LEU A 20 -11.42 -6.62 -10.48
C LEU A 20 -12.29 -6.03 -11.59
N ALA A 21 -12.06 -6.43 -12.84
CA ALA A 21 -12.82 -5.91 -13.99
C ALA A 21 -14.31 -6.27 -13.95
N ARG A 22 -14.67 -7.37 -13.29
CA ARG A 22 -16.05 -7.84 -13.13
C ARG A 22 -16.67 -7.49 -11.78
N ALA A 23 -15.95 -6.79 -10.90
CA ALA A 23 -16.44 -6.47 -9.57
C ALA A 23 -17.61 -5.48 -9.67
N SER A 24 -18.79 -5.89 -9.21
CA SER A 24 -19.98 -5.03 -9.11
C SER A 24 -20.13 -4.39 -7.73
N ASP A 25 -19.47 -4.94 -6.70
CA ASP A 25 -19.51 -4.43 -5.32
C ASP A 25 -18.14 -3.85 -4.91
N LEU A 26 -18.06 -2.52 -4.93
CA LEU A 26 -16.87 -1.77 -4.53
C LEU A 26 -16.61 -1.84 -3.02
N SER A 27 -17.65 -1.97 -2.20
CA SER A 27 -17.53 -2.07 -0.75
C SER A 27 -16.92 -3.41 -0.35
N ALA A 28 -17.36 -4.50 -0.98
CA ALA A 28 -16.74 -5.82 -0.81
C ALA A 28 -15.28 -5.81 -1.27
N LEU A 29 -14.98 -5.14 -2.39
CA LEU A 29 -13.61 -5.01 -2.90
C LEU A 29 -12.70 -4.26 -1.92
N ARG A 30 -13.16 -3.11 -1.40
CA ARG A 30 -12.48 -2.35 -0.33
C ARG A 30 -12.20 -3.23 0.88
N ALA A 31 -13.24 -3.87 1.42
CA ALA A 31 -13.14 -4.71 2.61
C ALA A 31 -12.18 -5.88 2.43
N ARG A 32 -12.17 -6.49 1.24
CA ARG A 32 -11.21 -7.54 0.89
C ARG A 32 -9.78 -7.04 0.94
N LEU A 33 -9.49 -5.89 0.31
CA LEU A 33 -8.14 -5.32 0.31
C LEU A 33 -7.67 -4.99 1.73
N GLU A 34 -8.52 -4.35 2.54
CA GLU A 34 -8.23 -4.04 3.95
C GLU A 34 -7.88 -5.28 4.77
N ARG A 35 -8.63 -6.37 4.55
CA ARG A 35 -8.46 -7.64 5.26
C ARG A 35 -7.14 -8.31 4.91
N ILE A 36 -6.77 -8.34 3.63
CA ILE A 36 -5.55 -9.04 3.19
C ILE A 36 -4.29 -8.20 3.36
N ALA A 37 -4.38 -6.88 3.35
CA ALA A 37 -3.24 -5.96 3.40
C ALA A 37 -2.18 -6.31 4.45
N PRO A 38 -2.49 -6.55 5.74
CA PRO A 38 -1.46 -6.85 6.74
C PRO A 38 -0.74 -8.19 6.49
N LEU A 39 -1.33 -9.10 5.72
CA LEU A 39 -0.77 -10.42 5.42
C LEU A 39 0.17 -10.37 4.22
N VAL A 40 -0.18 -9.57 3.21
CA VAL A 40 0.51 -9.54 1.91
C VAL A 40 1.50 -8.39 1.78
N PHE A 41 1.28 -7.28 2.48
CA PHE A 41 2.08 -6.07 2.37
C PHE A 41 2.90 -5.84 3.63
N ARG A 42 4.16 -6.26 3.58
CA ARG A 42 5.10 -6.12 4.70
C ARG A 42 5.85 -4.81 4.58
N ALA A 43 5.82 -4.01 5.65
CA ALA A 43 6.64 -2.81 5.76
C ALA A 43 8.14 -3.20 5.88
N PRO A 44 9.06 -2.34 5.42
CA PRO A 44 10.49 -2.55 5.65
C PRO A 44 10.81 -2.59 7.15
N PRO A 45 11.85 -3.32 7.57
CA PRO A 45 12.31 -3.31 8.97
C PRO A 45 12.60 -1.88 9.46
N GLY A 46 12.25 -1.60 10.71
CA GLY A 46 12.48 -0.27 11.31
C GLY A 46 11.46 0.81 10.89
N ALA A 47 10.43 0.47 10.11
CA ALA A 47 9.35 1.40 9.79
C ALA A 47 8.58 1.83 11.03
N VAL A 48 8.45 3.14 11.23
CA VAL A 48 7.63 3.76 12.27
C VAL A 48 6.51 4.55 11.61
N PHE A 49 5.30 4.41 12.16
CA PHE A 49 4.09 5.03 11.65
C PHE A 49 3.47 5.91 12.72
N ALA A 50 2.98 7.08 12.31
CA ALA A 50 2.15 7.95 13.15
C ALA A 50 0.95 8.42 12.32
N GLU A 51 -0.24 8.36 12.91
CA GLU A 51 -1.45 8.87 12.29
C GLU A 51 -1.75 10.27 12.79
N GLU A 52 -2.20 11.12 11.89
CA GLU A 52 -2.66 12.47 12.19
C GLU A 52 -4.13 12.58 11.77
N ALA A 53 -4.98 12.80 12.76
CA ALA A 53 -6.40 12.96 12.55
C ALA A 53 -6.68 14.35 11.96
N GLY A 54 -7.56 14.40 10.96
CA GLY A 54 -7.95 15.64 10.31
C GLY A 54 -8.58 15.37 8.95
N PRO A 55 -9.15 16.39 8.29
CA PRO A 55 -9.48 16.34 6.87
C PRO A 55 -8.36 17.03 6.06
N PRO A 56 -7.52 16.30 5.31
CA PRO A 56 -7.51 14.84 5.14
C PRO A 56 -6.80 14.12 6.29
N HIS A 57 -7.13 12.83 6.48
CA HIS A 57 -6.41 11.96 7.42
C HIS A 57 -5.04 11.64 6.83
N LEU A 58 -3.99 11.81 7.64
CA LEU A 58 -2.60 11.60 7.20
C LEU A 58 -1.95 10.45 7.97
N LEU A 59 -1.05 9.75 7.29
CA LEU A 59 -0.15 8.78 7.88
C LEU A 59 1.27 9.19 7.56
N TRP A 60 2.03 9.48 8.61
CA TRP A 60 3.47 9.70 8.55
C TRP A 60 4.17 8.35 8.62
N ALA A 61 5.06 8.10 7.67
CA ALA A 61 5.93 6.93 7.65
C ALA A 61 7.39 7.40 7.66
N ARG A 62 8.20 6.78 8.52
CA ARG A 62 9.65 7.00 8.58
C ARG A 62 10.39 5.67 8.66
N VAL A 63 11.58 5.60 8.10
CA VAL A 63 12.49 4.46 8.20
C VAL A 63 13.92 5.01 8.35
N GLY A 64 14.60 4.69 9.44
CA GLY A 64 15.95 5.20 9.69
C GLY A 64 15.99 6.71 9.97
N GLU A 65 17.15 7.32 9.73
CA GLU A 65 17.36 8.76 9.82
C GLU A 65 16.79 9.47 8.59
N THR A 66 15.92 10.45 8.81
CA THR A 66 15.31 11.27 7.74
C THR A 66 15.80 12.70 7.82
N ALA A 67 16.14 13.32 6.70
CA ALA A 67 16.62 14.70 6.67
C ALA A 67 15.56 15.71 7.16
N PRO A 68 15.90 16.63 8.09
CA PRO A 68 14.97 17.65 8.55
C PRO A 68 14.43 18.51 7.39
N GLY A 69 13.12 18.78 7.40
CA GLY A 69 12.47 19.63 6.39
C GLY A 69 12.24 18.96 5.03
N ARG A 70 12.54 17.67 4.86
CA ARG A 70 12.22 16.90 3.66
C ARG A 70 11.04 15.97 3.90
N ALA A 71 10.11 15.94 2.95
CA ALA A 71 8.95 15.05 2.99
C ALA A 71 8.53 14.63 1.57
N ILE A 72 7.92 13.46 1.46
CA ILE A 72 7.25 12.97 0.25
C ILE A 72 5.75 12.98 0.53
N LEU A 73 4.98 13.76 -0.23
CA LEU A 73 3.53 13.60 -0.26
C LEU A 73 3.18 12.42 -1.18
N TYR A 74 2.86 11.27 -0.56
CA TYR A 74 2.46 10.07 -1.29
C TYR A 74 0.94 9.95 -1.33
N LEU A 75 0.37 10.01 -2.53
CA LEU A 75 -1.05 9.76 -2.79
C LEU A 75 -1.23 8.30 -3.23
N HIS A 76 -1.97 7.52 -2.45
CA HIS A 76 -2.09 6.09 -2.69
C HIS A 76 -2.91 5.76 -3.94
N GLY A 77 -2.63 4.60 -4.54
CA GLY A 77 -3.41 4.05 -5.64
C GLY A 77 -4.72 3.40 -5.17
N GLY A 78 -5.40 2.73 -6.10
CA GLY A 78 -6.69 2.07 -5.84
C GLY A 78 -7.85 2.60 -6.68
N GLY A 79 -7.54 3.28 -7.79
CA GLY A 79 -8.53 3.71 -8.78
C GLY A 79 -9.55 4.70 -8.23
N PHE A 80 -9.20 5.47 -7.19
CA PHE A 80 -10.10 6.38 -6.45
C PHE A 80 -11.30 5.70 -5.77
N VAL A 81 -11.37 4.38 -5.83
CA VAL A 81 -12.50 3.59 -5.29
C VAL A 81 -12.08 2.67 -4.18
N MET A 82 -10.79 2.49 -3.86
CA MET A 82 -10.34 1.63 -2.77
C MET A 82 -8.94 2.02 -2.29
N GLY A 83 -8.50 1.41 -1.20
CA GLY A 83 -7.25 1.73 -0.54
C GLY A 83 -7.45 2.63 0.67
N SER A 84 -6.41 2.67 1.49
CA SER A 84 -6.31 3.41 2.74
C SER A 84 -4.84 3.54 3.14
N PRO A 85 -4.52 4.36 4.14
CA PRO A 85 -3.19 4.37 4.76
C PRO A 85 -2.73 2.97 5.18
N ARG A 86 -3.61 2.14 5.75
CA ARG A 86 -3.27 0.77 6.16
C ARG A 86 -2.82 -0.11 4.99
N THR A 87 -3.47 0.00 3.84
CA THR A 87 -3.15 -0.83 2.65
C THR A 87 -1.82 -0.43 1.99
N HIS A 88 -1.40 0.83 2.12
CA HIS A 88 -0.22 1.36 1.42
C HIS A 88 0.92 1.82 2.35
N ARG A 89 0.78 1.77 3.68
CA ARG A 89 1.81 2.20 4.63
C ARG A 89 3.18 1.54 4.40
N HIS A 90 3.18 0.29 3.95
CA HIS A 90 4.40 -0.46 3.62
C HIS A 90 5.21 0.23 2.50
N LEU A 91 4.51 0.70 1.46
CA LEU A 91 5.12 1.39 0.33
C LEU A 91 5.53 2.81 0.72
N ALA A 92 4.71 3.53 1.51
CA ALA A 92 5.08 4.84 2.05
C ALA A 92 6.38 4.76 2.88
N ALA A 93 6.53 3.74 3.72
CA ALA A 93 7.76 3.48 4.47
C ALA A 93 8.93 3.11 3.55
N ALA A 94 8.71 2.27 2.53
CA ALA A 94 9.76 1.92 1.57
C ALA A 94 10.25 3.15 0.79
N LEU A 95 9.35 4.06 0.41
CA LEU A 95 9.71 5.33 -0.23
C LEU A 95 10.51 6.22 0.72
N ALA A 96 10.09 6.35 1.98
CA ALA A 96 10.83 7.11 2.98
C ALA A 96 12.26 6.58 3.14
N GLY A 97 12.43 5.27 3.36
CA GLY A 97 13.76 4.67 3.51
C GLY A 97 14.63 4.73 2.26
N ALA A 98 14.03 4.76 1.07
CA ALA A 98 14.78 4.91 -0.18
C ALA A 98 15.19 6.37 -0.47
N ALA A 99 14.51 7.35 0.13
CA ALA A 99 14.72 8.77 -0.15
C ALA A 99 15.75 9.45 0.77
N GLY A 100 15.99 8.92 1.98
CA GLY A 100 16.86 9.53 3.00
C GLY A 100 16.14 10.61 3.79
#